data_AF-A0A494C031-F1
#
_entry.id   AF-A0A494C031-F1
#
_cell.length_a   1.000
_cell.length_b   1.000
_cell.length_c   1.000
_cell.angle_alpha   90.00
_cell.angle_beta   90.00
_cell.angle_gamma   90.00
#
_symmetry.space_group_name_H-M   'P 1'
#
loop_
_entity.id
_entity.type
_entity.pdbx_description
1 polymer ?
#
loop_
_entity_poly.entity_id
_entity_poly.type
_entity_poly.pdbx_seq_one_letter_code
_entity_poly.pdbx_strand_id
1 'polypeptide(L)' 'MLLLEVISGERLPKPDRGKMRFHKIANVNKALDYIASKGVKLVSIGAEEIVDGNVKMTLGM' A
#
# COMPACT_ATOMS: atom_id res chain seq x y z
N MET A 1 -7.42 1.49 -1.04
CA MET A 1 -7.06 2.08 0.27
C MET A 1 -8.19 2.04 1.29
N LEU A 2 -9.40 1.58 0.92
CA LEU A 2 -10.56 1.54 1.81
C LEU A 2 -10.28 0.82 3.15
N LEU A 3 -9.49 -0.26 3.14
CA LEU A 3 -9.12 -0.97 4.37
C LEU A 3 -8.38 -0.05 5.35
N LEU A 4 -7.37 0.69 4.88
CA LEU A 4 -6.56 1.57 5.71
C LEU A 4 -7.34 2.75 6.26
N GLU A 5 -8.26 3.33 5.47
CA GLU A 5 -9.16 4.38 5.94
C GLU A 5 -10.14 3.87 7.01
N VAL A 6 -10.64 2.63 6.86
CA VAL A 6 -11.59 2.03 7.80
C VAL A 6 -10.92 1.68 9.14
N ILE A 7 -9.71 1.11 9.11
CA ILE A 7 -9.00 0.74 10.34
C ILE A 7 -8.40 1.94 11.07
N SER A 8 -8.05 3.02 10.36
CA SER A 8 -7.49 4.21 11.00
C SER A 8 -8.49 5.29 11.36
N GLY A 9 -9.66 5.30 10.72
CA GLY A 9 -10.62 6.40 10.84
C GLY A 9 -10.15 7.71 10.17
N GLU A 10 -9.03 7.70 9.46
CA GLU A 10 -8.47 8.86 8.78
C GLU A 10 -8.75 8.80 7.27
N ARG A 11 -9.04 9.96 6.66
CA ARG A 11 -9.15 10.04 5.20
C ARG A 11 -7.77 9.99 4.57
N LEU A 12 -7.57 9.03 3.68
CA LEU A 12 -6.36 8.91 2.89
C LEU A 12 -6.48 9.70 1.59
N PRO A 13 -5.34 10.09 0.99
CA PRO A 13 -5.34 10.69 -0.33
C PRO A 13 -6.03 9.79 -1.34
N LYS A 14 -6.76 10.41 -2.29
CA LYS A 14 -7.53 9.65 -3.28
C LYS A 14 -6.59 8.72 -4.07
N PRO A 15 -6.98 7.43 -4.24
CA PRO A 15 -6.21 6.51 -5.05
C PRO A 15 -6.26 6.93 -6.52
N ASP A 16 -5.16 6.68 -7.22
CA ASP A 16 -5.06 6.82 -8.66
C ASP A 16 -6.02 5.85 -9.34
N ARG A 17 -6.86 6.40 -10.23
CA ARG A 17 -7.88 5.65 -10.96
C ARG A 17 -7.31 5.22 -12.31
N GLY A 18 -6.86 3.98 -12.40
CA GLY A 18 -6.41 3.39 -13.67
C GLY A 18 -6.08 1.91 -13.54
N LYS A 19 -6.14 1.18 -14.66
CA LYS A 19 -5.90 -0.28 -14.71
C LYS A 19 -4.44 -0.65 -14.98
N MET A 20 -3.60 0.30 -15.40
CA MET A 20 -2.19 0.05 -15.70
C MET A 20 -1.38 -0.23 -14.43
N ARG A 21 -0.29 -1.01 -14.56
CA ARG A 21 0.59 -1.42 -13.45
C ARG A 21 1.10 -0.25 -12.60
N PHE A 22 1.48 0.86 -13.22
CA PHE A 22 1.98 2.02 -12.46
C PHE A 22 0.93 2.65 -11.53
N HIS A 23 -0.37 2.61 -11.88
CA HIS A 23 -1.43 3.10 -10.98
C HIS A 23 -1.54 2.21 -9.74
N LYS A 24 -1.39 0.89 -9.91
CA LYS A 24 -1.38 -0.05 -8.78
C LYS A 24 -0.18 0.21 -7.88
N ILE A 25 1.02 0.38 -8.45
CA ILE A 25 2.25 0.70 -7.70
C ILE A 25 2.09 2.02 -6.95
N ALA A 26 1.60 3.09 -7.59
CA ALA A 26 1.37 4.38 -6.94
C ALA A 26 0.39 4.28 -5.77
N ASN A 27 -0.66 3.49 -5.92
CA ASN A 27 -1.62 3.25 -4.84
C ASN A 27 -1.04 2.43 -3.68
N VAL A 28 -0.18 1.45 -3.97
CA VAL A 28 0.49 0.68 -2.90
C VAL A 28 1.55 1.52 -2.20
N ASN A 29 2.34 2.32 -2.92
CA ASN A 29 3.31 3.25 -2.31
C ASN A 29 2.64 4.20 -1.33
N LYS A 30 1.56 4.87 -1.73
CA LYS A 30 0.78 5.74 -0.84
C LYS A 30 0.28 5.03 0.42
N ALA A 31 -0.08 3.74 0.32
CA ALA A 31 -0.48 2.94 1.47
C ALA A 31 0.72 2.61 2.38
N LEU A 32 1.86 2.24 1.80
CA LEU A 32 3.10 1.96 2.53
C LEU A 32 3.62 3.21 3.26
N ASP A 33 3.61 4.37 2.60
CA ASP A 33 4.00 5.65 3.20
C ASP A 33 3.14 5.98 4.41
N TYR A 34 1.84 5.75 4.31
CA TYR A 34 0.93 5.95 5.42
C TYR A 34 1.23 4.99 6.58
N ILE A 35 1.44 3.70 6.31
CA ILE A 35 1.78 2.70 7.33
C ILE A 35 3.11 3.05 8.01
N ALA A 36 4.12 3.47 7.25
CA ALA A 36 5.39 3.94 7.77
C ALA A 36 5.23 5.17 8.67
N SER A 37 4.36 6.12 8.29
CA SER A 37 4.08 7.31 9.10
C SER A 37 3.44 7.01 10.46
N LYS A 38 2.77 5.86 10.59
CA LYS A 38 2.22 5.35 11.86
C LYS A 38 3.26 4.60 12.71
N GLY A 39 4.52 4.55 12.28
CA GLY A 39 5.63 3.95 13.03
C GLY A 39 5.85 2.46 12.77
N VAL A 40 5.18 1.89 11.76
CA VAL A 40 5.39 0.48 11.37
C VAL A 40 6.65 0.37 10.51
N LYS A 41 7.58 -0.51 10.91
CA LYS A 41 8.80 -0.77 10.13
C LYS A 41 8.51 -1.71 8.97
N LEU A 42 8.44 -1.15 7.77
CA LEU A 42 8.35 -1.89 6.51
C LEU A 42 9.74 -2.36 6.09
N VAL A 43 10.18 -3.53 6.58
CA VAL A 43 11.48 -4.10 6.20
C VAL A 43 11.27 -5.07 5.03
N SER A 44 11.94 -4.80 3.91
CA SER A 44 11.87 -5.61 2.68
C SER A 44 10.51 -5.66 1.98
N ILE A 45 9.60 -4.72 2.26
CA ILE A 45 8.30 -4.62 1.59
C ILE A 45 8.34 -3.51 0.54
N GLY A 46 8.30 -3.88 -0.73
CA GLY A 46 8.22 -2.95 -1.86
C GLY A 46 6.85 -3.01 -2.53
N ALA A 47 6.36 -1.86 -3.05
CA ALA A 47 5.10 -1.82 -3.77
C ALA A 47 5.08 -2.70 -5.03
N GLU A 48 6.23 -2.88 -5.67
CA GLU A 48 6.38 -3.70 -6.87
C GLU A 48 6.14 -5.19 -6.56
N GLU A 49 6.72 -5.71 -5.47
CA GLU A 49 6.53 -7.09 -5.00
C GLU A 49 5.06 -7.39 -4.65
N ILE A 50 4.36 -6.41 -4.06
CA ILE A 50 2.92 -6.53 -3.74
C ILE A 50 2.07 -6.53 -5.01
N VAL A 51 2.38 -5.65 -5.96
CA VAL A 51 1.62 -5.52 -7.22
C VAL A 51 1.82 -6.73 -8.13
N ASP A 52 3.02 -7.31 -8.13
CA ASP A 52 3.36 -8.50 -8.90
C ASP A 52 2.91 -9.80 -8.20
N GLY A 53 2.37 -9.70 -6.98
CA GLY A 53 1.67 -10.81 -6.31
C GLY A 53 2.57 -11.78 -5.56
N ASN A 54 3.73 -11.33 -5.06
CA ASN A 54 4.58 -12.16 -4.22
C ASN A 54 3.88 -12.43 -2.87
N VAL A 55 3.29 -13.63 -2.75
CA VAL A 55 2.47 -14.04 -1.61
C VAL A 55 3.25 -14.00 -0.29
N LYS A 56 4.56 -14.26 -0.31
CA LYS A 56 5.41 -14.24 0.89
C LYS A 56 5.59 -12.83 1.45
N MET A 57 5.74 -11.84 0.58
CA MET A 57 5.87 -10.42 0.96
C MET A 57 4.49 -9.80 1.25
N THR A 58 3.43 -10.27 0.58
CA THR A 58 2.06 -9.79 0.79
C THR A 58 1.47 -10.28 2.12
N LEU A 59 1.81 -11.50 2.58
CA LEU A 59 1.40 -12.03 3.88
C LEU A 59 2.28 -11.55 5.05
N GLY A 60 3.49 -11.07 4.77
CA GLY A 60 4.37 -10.47 5.78
C GLY A 60 4.01 -9.01 6.12
N MET A 61 3.03 -8.43 5.42
CA MET A 61 2.50 -7.08 5.60
C MET A 61 1.30 -7.06 6.54
#